data_AF-A0A6A6DAG3-F1
#
_entry.id   AF-A0A6A6DAG3-F1
#
_cell.length_a   1.000
_cell.length_b   1.000
_cell.length_c   1.000
_cell.angle_alpha   90.00
_cell.angle_beta   90.00
_cell.angle_gamma   90.00
#
_symmetry.space_group_name_H-M   'P 1'
#
loop_
_entity.id
_entity.type
_entity.pdbx_description
1 polymer ?
#
loop_
_entity_poly.entity_id
_entity_poly.type
_entity_poly.pdbx_seq_one_letter_code
_entity_poly.pdbx_strand_id
1 'polypeptide(L)' 'WLRHFNIHIKEYTVGVYRLLILDNHKSHNSLEFTEYYKENKIVTLYMPPHSSHILQPLNISYFLPLKIVYRR' A
#
# COMPACT_ATOMS: atom_id res chain seq x y z
N TRP A 1 3.61 10.10 -2.76
CA TRP A 1 3.92 8.65 -2.89
C TRP A 1 2.98 7.95 -3.88
N LEU A 2 1.67 8.22 -3.89
CA LEU A 2 0.73 7.58 -4.83
C LEU A 2 1.07 7.81 -6.31
N ARG A 3 1.43 9.04 -6.69
CA ARG A 3 1.93 9.35 -8.04
C ARG A 3 3.17 8.54 -8.42
N HIS A 4 4.12 8.43 -7.49
CA HIS A 4 5.34 7.67 -7.69
C HIS A 4 5.03 6.18 -7.87
N PHE A 5 4.16 5.61 -7.02
CA PHE A 5 3.64 4.24 -7.17
C PHE A 5 3.03 4.03 -8.56
N ASN A 6 2.13 4.92 -8.98
CA ASN A 6 1.44 4.80 -10.26
C ASN A 6 2.40 4.83 -11.45
N ILE A 7 3.43 5.69 -11.42
CA ILE A 7 4.45 5.75 -12.47
C ILE A 7 5.21 4.42 -12.57
N HIS A 8 5.66 3.87 -11.44
CA HIS A 8 6.53 2.68 -11.44
C HIS A 8 5.78 1.37 -11.70
N ILE A 9 4.49 1.29 -11.37
CA ILE A 9 3.70 0.07 -11.57
C ILE A 9 3.02 0.05 -12.95
N LYS A 10 3.00 1.18 -13.66
CA LYS A 10 2.36 1.31 -14.98
C LYS A 10 2.86 0.27 -15.98
N GLU A 11 4.17 0.03 -16.02
CA GLU A 11 4.79 -0.93 -16.96
C GLU A 11 4.50 -2.39 -16.61
N TYR A 12 4.17 -2.68 -15.35
CA TYR A 12 3.84 -4.02 -14.85
C TYR A 12 2.33 -4.27 -14.82
N THR A 13 1.52 -3.35 -15.34
CA THR A 13 0.06 -3.47 -15.29
C THR A 13 -0.43 -4.46 -16.34
N VAL A 14 -1.11 -5.52 -15.90
CA VAL A 14 -1.84 -6.44 -16.79
C VAL A 14 -3.30 -5.99 -16.86
N GLY A 15 -3.76 -5.65 -18.07
CA GLY A 15 -5.11 -5.14 -18.28
C GLY A 15 -5.25 -3.65 -17.97
N VAL A 16 -6.42 -3.25 -17.45
CA VAL A 16 -6.82 -1.83 -17.34
C VAL A 16 -6.75 -1.30 -15.90
N TYR A 17 -6.95 -2.17 -14.90
CA TYR A 17 -7.03 -1.79 -13.49
C TYR A 17 -5.79 -2.21 -12.72
N ARG A 18 -5.45 -1.46 -11.67
CA ARG A 18 -4.39 -1.77 -10.71
C ARG A 18 -4.97 -1.89 -9.31
N LEU A 19 -4.52 -2.87 -8.53
CA LEU A 19 -4.92 -2.99 -7.13
C LEU A 19 -3.84 -2.35 -6.24
N LEU A 20 -4.27 -1.49 -5.31
CA LEU A 20 -3.44 -0.88 -4.29
C LEU A 20 -3.95 -1.29 -2.91
N ILE A 21 -3.15 -2.05 -2.17
CA ILE A 21 -3.46 -2.48 -0.81
C ILE A 21 -2.90 -1.46 0.18
N LEU A 22 -3.76 -0.88 1.01
CA LEU A 22 -3.43 0.20 1.94
C LEU A 22 -3.52 -0.28 3.38
N ASP A 23 -2.64 0.24 4.23
CA ASP A 23 -2.90 0.24 5.67
C ASP A 23 -3.96 1.29 6.02
N ASN A 24 -4.52 1.19 7.22
CA ASN A 24 -5.55 2.14 7.69
C ASN A 24 -4.93 3.49 8.14
N HIS A 25 -3.88 3.96 7.47
CA HIS A 25 -3.19 5.19 7.83
C HIS A 25 -3.98 6.42 7.37
N LYS A 26 -4.04 7.47 8.21
CA LYS A 26 -4.88 8.66 7.99
C LYS A 26 -4.52 9.45 6.72
N SER A 27 -3.32 9.27 6.18
CA SER A 27 -2.87 9.92 4.93
C SER A 27 -3.69 9.53 3.70
N HIS A 28 -4.48 8.45 3.78
CA HIS A 28 -5.28 7.94 2.66
C HIS A 28 -6.68 8.54 2.58
N ASN A 29 -7.02 9.47 3.48
CA ASN A 29 -8.39 10.01 3.62
C ASN A 29 -8.58 11.39 2.98
N SER A 30 -7.67 11.85 2.10
CA SER A 30 -7.86 13.12 1.41
C SER A 30 -8.72 12.95 0.15
N LEU A 31 -9.43 14.02 -0.22
CA LEU A 31 -10.22 14.08 -1.45
C LEU A 31 -9.31 13.91 -2.69
N GLU A 32 -8.17 14.61 -2.71
CA GLU A 32 -7.15 14.50 -3.76
C GLU A 32 -6.69 13.05 -3.95
N PHE A 33 -6.50 12.31 -2.86
CA PHE A 33 -6.13 10.90 -2.91
C PHE A 33 -7.23 10.06 -3.59
N THR A 34 -8.49 10.37 -3.28
CA THR A 34 -9.65 9.66 -3.81
C THR A 34 -9.87 9.91 -5.30
N GLU A 35 -9.74 11.15 -5.73
CA GLU A 35 -9.87 11.54 -7.13
C GLU A 35 -8.76 10.89 -7.98
N TYR A 36 -7.52 10.93 -7.47
CA TYR A 36 -6.37 10.39 -8.20
C TYR A 36 -6.51 8.89 -8.53
N TYR A 37 -6.91 8.04 -7.56
CA TYR A 37 -7.01 6.61 -7.85
C TYR A 37 -8.17 6.30 -8.81
N LYS A 38 -9.27 7.06 -8.75
CA LYS A 38 -10.42 6.91 -9.69
C LYS A 38 -10.00 7.23 -11.12
N GLU A 39 -9.35 8.37 -11.34
CA GLU A 39 -8.88 8.78 -12.67
C GLU A 39 -7.84 7.81 -13.25
N ASN A 40 -7.00 7.25 -12.39
CA ASN A 40 -5.92 6.36 -12.81
C ASN A 40 -6.30 4.86 -12.85
N LYS A 41 -7.58 4.53 -12.65
CA LYS A 41 -8.11 3.15 -12.64
C LYS A 41 -7.41 2.26 -11.61
N ILE A 42 -7.14 2.83 -10.44
CA ILE A 42 -6.54 2.15 -9.29
C ILE A 42 -7.67 1.81 -8.32
N VAL A 43 -7.85 0.52 -8.03
CA VAL A 43 -8.75 0.02 -6.99
C VAL A 43 -8.01 -0.01 -5.67
N THR A 44 -8.58 0.58 -4.62
CA THR A 44 -8.00 0.55 -3.27
C THR A 44 -8.66 -0.54 -2.41
N LEU A 45 -7.83 -1.29 -1.69
CA LEU A 45 -8.27 -2.27 -0.69
C LEU A 45 -7.60 -1.94 0.64
N TYR A 46 -8.40 -1.72 1.68
CA TYR A 46 -7.88 -1.40 3.01
C TYR A 46 -7.72 -2.67 3.85
N MET A 47 -6.57 -2.82 4.50
CA MET A 47 -6.35 -3.89 5.46
C MET A 47 -7.25 -3.70 6.69
N PRO A 48 -7.75 -4.80 7.30
CA PRO A 48 -8.49 -4.72 8.54
C PRO A 48 -7.69 -4.03 9.65
N PRO A 49 -8.35 -3.36 10.60
CA PRO A 49 -7.70 -2.73 11.74
C PRO A 49 -6.74 -3.69 12.44
N HIS A 50 -5.61 -3.14 12.91
CA HIS A 50 -4.55 -3.88 13.62
C HIS A 50 -3.94 -5.07 12.87
N SER A 51 -4.21 -5.26 11.58
CA SER A 51 -3.74 -6.44 10.84
C SER A 51 -2.43 -6.22 10.07
N SER A 52 -1.85 -5.02 10.13
CA SER A 52 -0.62 -4.69 9.40
C SER A 52 0.55 -5.62 9.72
N HIS A 53 0.68 -6.05 10.98
CA HIS A 53 1.76 -6.95 11.42
C HIS A 53 1.61 -8.39 10.88
N ILE A 54 0.44 -8.74 10.34
CA ILE A 54 0.11 -10.07 9.79
C ILE A 54 -0.01 -10.01 8.27
N LEU A 55 -0.50 -8.89 7.72
CA LEU A 55 -0.83 -8.77 6.30
C LEU A 55 0.21 -7.99 5.50
N GLN A 56 1.01 -7.12 6.12
CA GLN A 56 2.04 -6.39 5.37
C GLN A 56 3.27 -7.29 5.19
N PRO A 57 3.62 -7.64 3.94
CA PRO A 57 4.79 -8.48 3.66
C PRO A 57 6.05 -7.87 4.26
N LEU A 58 6.18 -6.55 4.23
CA LEU A 58 7.31 -5.81 4.78
C LEU A 58 7.47 -6.03 6.30
N ASN A 59 6.38 -6.13 7.05
CA ASN A 59 6.43 -6.40 8.50
C ASN A 59 6.89 -7.83 8.80
N ILE A 60 6.46 -8.79 7.99
CA ILE A 60 6.74 -10.22 8.23
C ILE A 60 8.11 -10.62 7.69
N SER A 61 8.50 -10.15 6.50
CA SER A 61 9.73 -10.60 5.84
C SER A 61 10.92 -9.71 6.18
N TYR A 62 10.77 -8.40 6.11
CA TYR A 62 11.90 -7.46 6.20
C TYR A 62 12.12 -6.92 7.61
N PHE A 63 11.06 -6.46 8.28
CA PHE A 63 11.18 -5.87 9.62
C PHE A 63 11.26 -6.91 10.73
N LEU A 64 10.75 -8.13 10.53
CA LEU A 64 10.80 -9.16 11.56
C LEU A 64 12.24 -9.56 11.94
N PRO A 65 13.16 -9.85 10.99
CA PRO A 65 14.56 -10.10 11.32
C PRO A 65 15.23 -8.93 12.03
N LEU A 66 14.97 -7.69 11.57
CA LEU A 66 15.49 -6.48 12.19
C LEU A 66 15.00 -6.36 13.64
N LYS A 67 13.72 -6.60 13.90
CA LYS A 67 13.15 -6.53 15.26
C LYS A 67 13.77 -7.56 16.20
N ILE A 68 14.20 -8.72 15.69
CA ILE A 68 14.90 -9.75 16.48
C ILE A 68 16.31 -9.25 16.85
N VAL A 69 17.04 -8.70 15.89
CA VAL A 69 18.42 -8.22 16.11
C VAL A 69 18.47 -7.00 17.01
N TYR A 70 17.54 -6.07 16.85
CA TYR A 70 17.48 -4.81 17.61
C TYR A 70 16.60 -4.88 18.87
N ARG A 71 16.10 -6.07 19.24
CA ARG A 71 15.49 -6.30 20.55
C ARG A 71 16.60 -6.35 21.62
N ARG A 72 17.04 -5.18 22.05
CA ARG A 72 17.76 -5.00 23.31
C ARG A 72 16.77 -4.52 24.37
#